data_AF-A0A1H0ANE6-F1
#
_entry.id   AF-A0A1H0ANE6-F1
#
_cell.length_a   1.000
_cell.length_b   1.000
_cell.length_c   1.000
_cell.angle_alpha   90.00
_cell.angle_beta   90.00
_cell.angle_gamma   90.00
#
_symmetry.space_group_name_H-M   'P 1'
#
loop_
_entity.id
_entity.type
_entity.pdbx_description
1 polymer ?
#
loop_
_entity_poly.entity_id
_entity_poly.type
_entity_poly.pdbx_seq_one_letter_code
_entity_poly.pdbx_strand_id
1 'polypeptide(L)'
;PTNHKDTPDTDTNHNSNDEDTDSHHPHDAHDAHDNKAEGGDDRGHDDGHHNSQDEDGPDHERDQHDDDAADSHNGDVDSSEPPDTQPGDDPLSGPVVYKAYPNATPEEIQEFRDYVDGCNRALDAGELSETGRVSTAGELRDQASSAAKAERALHPDLYEGKAVGHVPDTTWTADPIPHEWQAMSKRVNSSLGGQANRYPWGYKPTEFRFDEGE
;
A
#
# COMPACT_ATOMS: atom_id res chain seq x y z
N PRO A 1 -16.28 -2.12 62.72
CA PRO A 1 -14.94 -2.36 63.31
C PRO A 1 -13.96 -2.85 62.22
N THR A 2 -13.47 -1.96 61.35
CA THR A 2 -12.24 -1.13 61.44
C THR A 2 -10.92 -1.90 61.36
N ASN A 3 -10.12 -1.53 60.35
CA ASN A 3 -8.68 -1.72 60.09
C ASN A 3 -8.19 -3.15 59.80
N HIS A 4 -7.27 -3.40 58.84
CA HIS A 4 -6.10 -2.60 58.45
C HIS A 4 -5.87 -2.52 56.93
N LYS A 5 -5.54 -1.32 56.45
CA LYS A 5 -4.65 -1.07 55.30
C LYS A 5 -3.28 -0.78 55.92
N ASP A 6 -2.24 -1.49 55.49
CA ASP A 6 -0.86 -1.16 55.80
C ASP A 6 -0.12 -0.86 54.50
N THR A 7 0.20 0.42 54.31
CA THR A 7 1.23 0.94 53.42
C THR A 7 2.48 1.20 54.25
N PRO A 8 3.69 0.83 53.79
CA PRO A 8 4.91 1.39 54.35
C PRO A 8 5.42 2.56 53.49
N ASP A 9 5.41 3.75 54.09
CA ASP A 9 6.32 4.85 53.74
C ASP A 9 7.73 4.49 54.23
N THR A 10 8.76 4.78 53.43
CA THR A 10 10.06 5.20 53.96
C THR A 10 10.78 6.11 52.96
N ASP A 11 11.20 7.26 53.50
CA ASP A 11 12.07 8.29 52.93
C ASP A 11 13.30 7.78 52.19
N THR A 12 13.68 8.47 51.10
CA THR A 12 15.09 8.78 50.81
C THR A 12 15.19 10.05 49.94
N ASN A 13 15.52 11.14 50.63
CA ASN A 13 16.59 12.09 50.34
C ASN A 13 16.81 12.57 48.88
N HIS A 14 16.46 13.84 48.64
CA HIS A 14 16.84 14.59 47.45
C HIS A 14 18.33 14.93 47.51
N ASN A 15 19.11 14.40 46.55
CA ASN A 15 20.48 14.83 46.33
C ASN A 15 20.46 16.04 45.37
N SER A 16 20.62 17.23 45.94
CA SER A 16 21.06 18.42 45.23
C SER A 16 22.50 18.21 44.78
N ASN A 17 22.76 18.34 43.48
CA ASN A 17 24.08 18.77 43.02
C ASN A 17 23.84 19.76 41.88
N ASP A 18 23.87 21.03 42.27
CA ASP A 18 24.24 22.16 41.44
C ASP A 18 25.61 21.87 40.81
N GLU A 19 25.69 21.92 39.48
CA GLU A 19 26.90 22.34 38.79
C GLU A 19 26.52 23.40 37.76
N ASP A 20 26.63 24.64 38.22
CA ASP A 20 26.79 25.83 37.41
C ASP A 20 28.05 25.70 36.56
N THR A 21 27.90 25.67 35.24
CA THR A 21 28.91 26.26 34.33
C THR A 21 28.22 27.21 33.37
N ASP A 22 28.16 28.45 33.82
CA ASP A 22 28.07 29.65 33.02
C ASP A 22 29.21 29.66 31.98
N SER A 23 28.86 29.71 30.70
CA SER A 23 29.74 30.19 29.64
C SER A 23 28.90 30.72 28.50
N HIS A 24 28.78 32.04 28.55
CA HIS A 24 28.25 32.93 27.52
C HIS A 24 28.64 32.52 26.10
N HIS A 25 27.64 32.45 25.23
CA HIS A 25 27.78 32.42 23.78
C HIS A 25 27.94 33.86 23.27
N PRO A 26 29.09 34.29 22.73
CA PRO A 26 29.14 35.55 22.01
C PRO A 26 28.56 35.35 20.59
N HIS A 27 27.46 36.06 20.33
CA HIS A 27 27.12 36.53 18.99
C HIS A 27 28.15 37.59 18.58
N ASP A 28 28.87 37.38 17.49
CA ASP A 28 29.20 38.39 16.46
C ASP A 28 30.28 37.85 15.52
N ALA A 29 29.99 37.85 14.22
CA ALA A 29 30.81 38.45 13.17
C ALA A 29 30.31 38.02 11.77
N HIS A 30 29.70 38.98 11.09
CA HIS A 30 29.65 39.08 9.64
C HIS A 30 31.04 39.37 9.04
N ASP A 31 31.12 39.27 7.71
CA ASP A 31 32.21 39.58 6.75
C ASP A 31 33.07 38.36 6.34
N ALA A 32 33.48 38.17 5.08
CA ALA A 32 33.14 38.74 3.78
C ALA A 32 33.89 37.91 2.71
N HIS A 33 33.31 37.85 1.50
CA HIS A 33 33.90 37.77 0.16
C HIS A 33 35.38 37.38 -0.06
N ASP A 34 35.61 36.39 -0.94
CA ASP A 34 36.49 36.47 -2.14
C ASP A 34 36.29 35.16 -2.97
N ASN A 35 35.62 35.14 -4.12
CA ASN A 35 36.07 35.45 -5.50
C ASN A 35 37.29 34.67 -6.03
N LYS A 36 37.03 33.74 -6.96
CA LYS A 36 37.56 33.58 -8.35
C LYS A 36 37.58 32.10 -8.77
N ALA A 37 36.79 31.69 -9.78
CA ALA A 37 37.07 31.74 -11.23
C ALA A 37 38.01 30.56 -11.65
N GLU A 38 37.86 29.77 -12.72
CA GLU A 38 37.20 29.84 -14.04
C GLU A 38 36.95 28.38 -14.51
N GLY A 39 35.86 28.06 -15.22
CA GLY A 39 35.82 27.92 -16.68
C GLY A 39 34.93 26.69 -16.99
N GLY A 40 33.93 26.69 -17.87
CA GLY A 40 33.76 27.43 -19.11
C GLY A 40 34.02 26.47 -20.26
N ASP A 41 32.97 25.86 -20.83
CA ASP A 41 32.92 25.59 -22.27
C ASP A 41 31.48 25.30 -22.73
N ASP A 42 31.06 26.25 -23.56
CA ASP A 42 29.83 26.42 -24.30
C ASP A 42 29.89 25.59 -25.59
N ARG A 43 28.87 24.78 -25.87
CA ARG A 43 28.54 24.37 -27.25
C ARG A 43 27.02 24.27 -27.40
N GLY A 44 26.41 25.38 -27.80
CA GLY A 44 25.13 25.35 -28.48
C GLY A 44 25.20 24.63 -29.83
N HIS A 45 24.08 24.01 -30.22
CA HIS A 45 23.58 24.12 -31.58
C HIS A 45 22.06 24.02 -31.61
N ASP A 46 21.53 24.95 -32.39
CA ASP A 46 20.16 25.28 -32.70
C ASP A 46 19.61 24.38 -33.83
N ASP A 47 18.33 24.59 -34.13
CA ASP A 47 17.62 24.29 -35.38
C ASP A 47 17.02 22.89 -35.59
N GLY A 48 15.68 22.87 -35.74
CA GLY A 48 15.03 21.74 -36.42
C GLY A 48 13.50 21.61 -36.34
N HIS A 49 12.73 22.70 -36.23
CA HIS A 49 11.29 22.63 -36.55
C HIS A 49 11.12 22.63 -38.07
N HIS A 50 10.75 21.48 -38.67
CA HIS A 50 10.21 21.45 -40.03
C HIS A 50 9.03 20.47 -40.15
N ASN A 51 7.91 21.06 -40.55
CA ASN A 51 6.64 20.48 -40.98
C ASN A 51 6.72 20.15 -42.49
N SER A 52 6.24 18.99 -42.95
CA SER A 52 5.80 18.64 -44.33
C SER A 52 5.27 17.19 -44.26
N GLN A 53 3.97 16.87 -44.34
CA GLN A 53 3.09 16.83 -45.53
C GLN A 53 3.69 16.09 -46.73
N ASP A 54 3.12 14.91 -47.05
CA ASP A 54 2.42 14.57 -48.30
C ASP A 54 2.39 13.02 -48.48
N GLU A 55 1.22 12.38 -48.39
CA GLU A 55 0.31 11.97 -49.50
C GLU A 55 0.60 10.53 -49.99
N ASP A 56 -0.38 9.63 -49.83
CA ASP A 56 -0.92 8.74 -50.88
C ASP A 56 -1.66 7.53 -50.26
N GLY A 57 -2.96 7.42 -50.56
CA GLY A 57 -3.84 6.30 -50.23
C GLY A 57 -3.50 5.00 -51.00
N PRO A 58 -4.37 3.97 -50.95
CA PRO A 58 -5.70 4.12 -51.54
C PRO A 58 -6.86 3.48 -50.75
N ASP A 59 -8.04 3.90 -51.19
CA ASP A 59 -9.38 3.42 -50.92
C ASP A 59 -9.53 1.89 -50.92
N HIS A 60 -10.23 1.37 -49.91
CA HIS A 60 -11.08 0.20 -50.09
C HIS A 60 -12.47 0.47 -49.52
N GLU A 61 -13.30 0.94 -50.44
CA GLU A 61 -14.67 0.50 -50.73
C GLU A 61 -15.50 -0.02 -49.55
N ARG A 62 -16.52 0.79 -49.26
CA ARG A 62 -17.82 0.37 -48.74
C ARG A 62 -18.31 -0.85 -49.52
N ASP A 63 -18.55 -1.94 -48.82
CA ASP A 63 -19.55 -2.91 -49.28
C ASP A 63 -20.77 -2.82 -48.36
N GLN A 64 -21.88 -2.52 -49.02
CA GLN A 64 -23.21 -2.40 -48.44
C GLN A 64 -23.82 -3.79 -48.54
N HIS A 65 -24.13 -4.40 -47.40
CA HIS A 65 -25.11 -5.47 -47.35
C HIS A 65 -26.32 -4.98 -46.56
N ASP A 66 -27.25 -4.39 -47.30
CA ASP A 66 -28.66 -4.43 -46.98
C ASP A 66 -29.15 -5.85 -47.30
N ASP A 67 -29.79 -6.51 -46.33
CA ASP A 67 -30.87 -7.46 -46.61
C ASP A 67 -31.75 -7.61 -45.36
N ASP A 68 -33.04 -7.46 -45.61
CA ASP A 68 -34.14 -7.22 -44.68
C ASP A 68 -34.57 -8.42 -43.81
N ALA A 69 -35.09 -8.05 -42.65
CA ALA A 69 -36.30 -8.56 -41.98
C ALA A 69 -36.48 -10.06 -41.65
N ALA A 70 -36.64 -10.25 -40.34
CA ALA A 70 -37.59 -11.12 -39.65
C ALA A 70 -37.43 -12.64 -39.80
N ASP A 71 -36.88 -13.27 -38.75
CA ASP A 71 -37.51 -14.46 -38.21
C ASP A 71 -37.44 -14.50 -36.68
N SER A 72 -38.59 -14.79 -36.11
CA SER A 72 -38.92 -14.79 -34.69
C SER A 72 -38.43 -16.10 -34.09
N HIS A 73 -37.45 -16.04 -33.19
CA HIS A 73 -37.20 -17.15 -32.26
C HIS A 73 -37.30 -16.63 -30.83
N ASN A 74 -38.54 -16.62 -30.35
CA ASN A 74 -38.81 -16.85 -28.93
C ASN A 74 -38.43 -18.29 -28.63
N GLY A 75 -37.41 -18.51 -27.80
CA GLY A 75 -36.98 -19.83 -27.38
C GLY A 75 -36.10 -19.74 -26.14
N ASP A 76 -36.75 -19.87 -24.99
CA ASP A 76 -36.17 -20.37 -23.74
C ASP A 76 -35.11 -19.49 -23.06
N VAL A 77 -35.62 -18.49 -22.34
CA VAL A 77 -35.04 -18.04 -21.05
C VAL A 77 -34.93 -19.27 -20.14
N ASP A 78 -33.78 -19.94 -20.19
CA ASP A 78 -33.35 -20.82 -19.11
C ASP A 78 -33.12 -19.93 -17.89
N SER A 79 -34.16 -19.88 -17.06
CA SER A 79 -34.16 -19.23 -15.76
C SER A 79 -33.27 -20.04 -14.83
N SER A 80 -31.96 -19.92 -15.02
CA SER A 80 -31.00 -20.19 -13.96
C SER A 80 -31.22 -19.10 -12.91
N GLU A 81 -31.97 -19.45 -11.86
CA GLU A 81 -32.18 -18.63 -10.67
C GLU A 81 -30.87 -17.94 -10.26
N PRO A 82 -30.84 -16.61 -10.10
CA PRO A 82 -29.73 -15.96 -9.44
C PRO A 82 -29.65 -16.52 -8.01
N PRO A 83 -28.45 -16.85 -7.49
CA PRO A 83 -28.34 -17.31 -6.12
C PRO A 83 -28.96 -16.25 -5.19
N ASP A 84 -29.86 -16.69 -4.32
CA ASP A 84 -30.56 -15.91 -3.30
C ASP A 84 -29.61 -14.89 -2.64
N THR A 85 -29.58 -13.67 -3.18
CA THR A 85 -28.90 -12.56 -2.53
C THR A 85 -29.86 -12.08 -1.45
N GLN A 86 -29.51 -12.38 -0.20
CA GLN A 86 -30.26 -11.89 0.94
C GLN A 86 -30.24 -10.35 0.90
N PRO A 87 -31.35 -9.66 1.20
CA PRO A 87 -31.38 -8.20 1.21
C PRO A 87 -30.51 -7.69 2.37
N GLY A 88 -29.26 -7.38 2.06
CA GLY A 88 -28.21 -7.01 3.03
C GLY A 88 -26.78 -7.08 2.46
N ASP A 89 -26.56 -7.80 1.35
CA ASP A 89 -25.25 -7.94 0.72
C ASP A 89 -24.95 -6.73 -0.20
N ASP A 90 -24.13 -5.79 0.27
CA ASP A 90 -23.46 -4.87 -0.66
C ASP A 90 -22.55 -5.72 -1.56
N PRO A 91 -22.75 -5.73 -2.90
CA PRO A 91 -21.96 -6.57 -3.80
C PRO A 91 -20.47 -6.21 -3.80
N LEU A 92 -20.11 -5.05 -3.24
CA LEU A 92 -18.74 -4.60 -3.03
C LEU A 92 -18.29 -4.74 -1.58
N SER A 93 -18.88 -5.63 -0.78
CA SER A 93 -18.44 -5.87 0.60
C SER A 93 -18.38 -7.37 0.91
N GLY A 94 -17.48 -7.76 1.82
CA GLY A 94 -17.41 -9.13 2.32
C GLY A 94 -16.00 -9.60 2.71
N PRO A 95 -15.81 -10.90 2.95
CA PRO A 95 -14.55 -11.43 3.42
C PRO A 95 -13.47 -11.42 2.32
N VAL A 96 -12.27 -10.98 2.71
CA VAL A 96 -11.06 -11.16 1.90
C VAL A 96 -10.36 -12.45 2.31
N VAL A 97 -10.13 -13.34 1.37
CA VAL A 97 -9.55 -14.67 1.60
C VAL A 97 -8.18 -14.74 0.94
N TYR A 98 -7.16 -14.95 1.75
CA TYR A 98 -5.80 -15.21 1.32
C TYR A 98 -5.52 -16.70 1.37
N LYS A 99 -5.00 -17.24 0.27
CA LYS A 99 -4.65 -18.65 0.14
C LYS A 99 -3.15 -18.83 -0.02
N ALA A 100 -2.56 -19.76 0.73
CA ALA A 100 -1.16 -20.12 0.49
C ALA A 100 -0.99 -20.75 -0.90
N TYR A 101 0.16 -20.55 -1.54
CA TYR A 101 0.46 -21.25 -2.79
C TYR A 101 0.80 -22.73 -2.54
N PRO A 102 0.65 -23.61 -3.56
CA PRO A 102 1.02 -25.01 -3.43
C PRO A 102 2.48 -25.16 -2.98
N ASN A 103 2.71 -26.03 -1.99
CA ASN A 103 4.02 -26.31 -1.39
C ASN A 103 4.66 -25.12 -0.64
N ALA A 104 3.86 -24.21 -0.08
CA ALA A 104 4.36 -23.24 0.89
C ALA A 104 4.99 -23.95 2.09
N THR A 105 6.12 -23.44 2.59
CA THR A 105 6.74 -24.00 3.80
C THR A 105 5.90 -23.65 5.03
N PRO A 106 6.04 -24.38 6.16
CA PRO A 106 5.34 -24.03 7.39
C PRO A 106 5.60 -22.59 7.85
N GLU A 107 6.81 -22.07 7.63
CA GLU A 107 7.18 -20.69 7.93
C GLU A 107 6.44 -19.70 7.02
N GLU A 108 6.37 -19.98 5.72
CA GLU A 108 5.63 -19.15 4.77
C GLU A 108 4.11 -19.17 5.08
N ILE A 109 3.56 -20.31 5.51
CA ILE A 109 2.18 -20.43 5.99
C ILE A 109 1.96 -19.56 7.22
N GLN A 110 2.90 -19.55 8.17
CA GLN A 110 2.79 -18.67 9.33
C GLN A 110 2.85 -17.20 8.92
N GLU A 111 3.69 -16.82 7.96
CA GLU A 111 3.72 -15.45 7.44
C GLU A 111 2.36 -15.01 6.86
N PHE A 112 1.62 -15.92 6.19
CA PHE A 112 0.25 -15.63 5.73
C PHE A 112 -0.74 -15.44 6.89
N ARG A 113 -0.64 -16.27 7.94
CA ARG A 113 -1.51 -16.15 9.13
C ARG A 113 -1.25 -14.84 9.85
N ASP A 114 0.01 -14.51 10.09
CA ASP A 114 0.42 -13.26 10.74
C ASP A 114 -0.08 -12.04 9.95
N TYR A 115 0.00 -12.09 8.62
CA TYR A 115 -0.52 -11.05 7.74
C TYR A 115 -2.04 -10.88 7.91
N VAL A 116 -2.80 -11.98 7.89
CA VAL A 116 -4.25 -11.96 8.06
C VAL A 116 -4.64 -11.41 9.44
N ASP A 117 -3.95 -11.82 10.49
CA ASP A 117 -4.17 -11.32 11.85
C ASP A 117 -3.88 -9.82 11.95
N GLY A 118 -2.79 -9.34 11.33
CA GLY A 118 -2.48 -7.91 11.24
C GLY A 118 -3.52 -7.11 10.46
N CYS A 119 -4.06 -7.69 9.38
CA CYS A 119 -5.13 -7.05 8.62
C CYS A 119 -6.41 -6.90 9.45
N ASN A 120 -6.76 -7.93 10.23
CA ASN A 120 -7.91 -7.88 11.12
C ASN A 120 -7.71 -6.87 12.26
N ARG A 121 -6.49 -6.72 12.80
CA ARG A 121 -6.17 -5.65 13.78
C ARG A 121 -6.43 -4.25 13.19
N ALA A 122 -5.99 -4.01 11.95
CA ALA A 122 -6.22 -2.73 11.28
C ALA A 122 -7.70 -2.50 10.95
N LEU A 123 -8.44 -3.57 10.60
CA LEU A 123 -9.88 -3.52 10.40
C LEU A 123 -10.61 -3.13 11.70
N ASP A 124 -10.27 -3.77 12.81
CA ASP A 124 -10.84 -3.47 14.13
C ASP A 124 -10.49 -2.03 14.60
N ALA A 125 -9.32 -1.53 14.21
CA ALA A 125 -8.89 -0.16 14.46
C ALA A 125 -9.57 0.90 13.55
N GLY A 126 -10.29 0.47 12.50
CA GLY A 126 -10.93 1.35 11.54
C GLY A 126 -9.94 2.04 10.57
N GLU A 127 -8.78 1.44 10.32
CA GLU A 127 -7.71 2.00 9.48
C GLU A 127 -7.81 1.59 8.00
N LEU A 128 -8.85 0.85 7.63
CA LEU A 128 -9.14 0.59 6.22
C LEU A 128 -9.72 1.83 5.55
N SER A 129 -9.45 1.94 4.24
CA SER A 129 -10.03 2.96 3.38
C SER A 129 -11.56 2.94 3.47
N GLU A 130 -12.15 4.09 3.76
CA GLU A 130 -13.60 4.28 3.79
C GLU A 130 -14.28 3.95 2.44
N THR A 131 -13.51 4.06 1.36
CA THR A 131 -13.96 3.76 0.00
C THR A 131 -13.73 2.30 -0.41
N GLY A 132 -13.11 1.49 0.44
CA GLY A 132 -12.69 0.12 0.13
C GLY A 132 -11.39 0.08 -0.68
N ARG A 133 -11.19 -0.99 -1.44
CA ARG A 133 -9.97 -1.23 -2.23
C ARG A 133 -9.67 -0.07 -3.18
N VAL A 134 -8.48 0.53 -3.06
CA VAL A 134 -8.03 1.66 -3.87
C VAL A 134 -6.90 1.28 -4.82
N SER A 135 -6.81 2.00 -5.94
CA SER A 135 -5.64 1.94 -6.82
C SER A 135 -4.42 2.51 -6.10
N THR A 136 -3.32 1.76 -6.12
CA THR A 136 -2.04 2.22 -5.59
C THR A 136 -1.18 2.94 -6.63
N ALA A 137 -1.63 3.05 -7.89
CA ALA A 137 -0.83 3.67 -8.94
C ALA A 137 -0.55 5.16 -8.69
N GLY A 138 0.59 5.65 -9.18
CA GLY A 138 1.01 7.04 -9.04
C GLY A 138 1.66 7.33 -7.69
N GLU A 139 1.35 8.49 -7.12
CA GLU A 139 2.02 9.03 -5.93
C GLU A 139 1.95 8.09 -4.72
N LEU A 140 0.81 7.41 -4.50
CA LEU A 140 0.64 6.50 -3.37
C LEU A 140 1.66 5.36 -3.38
N ARG A 141 1.96 4.78 -4.56
CA ARG A 141 3.01 3.76 -4.70
C ARG A 141 4.40 4.30 -4.43
N ASP A 142 4.69 5.52 -4.86
CA ASP A 142 6.00 6.13 -4.65
C ASP A 142 6.23 6.46 -3.17
N GLN A 143 5.19 6.95 -2.49
CA GLN A 143 5.19 7.20 -1.06
C GLN A 143 5.31 5.89 -0.27
N ALA A 144 4.51 4.86 -0.58
CA ALA A 144 4.59 3.56 0.08
C ALA A 144 5.97 2.90 -0.11
N SER A 145 6.54 3.01 -1.31
CA SER A 145 7.89 2.52 -1.61
C SER A 145 8.96 3.28 -0.83
N SER A 146 8.77 4.59 -0.64
CA SER A 146 9.69 5.42 0.14
C SER A 146 9.61 5.09 1.63
N ALA A 147 8.40 4.89 2.17
CA ALA A 147 8.17 4.46 3.54
C ALA A 147 8.81 3.09 3.82
N ALA A 148 8.61 2.11 2.95
CA ALA A 148 9.22 0.78 3.10
C ALA A 148 10.76 0.81 3.00
N LYS A 149 11.34 1.73 2.22
CA LYS A 149 12.80 1.95 2.18
C LYS A 149 13.31 2.57 3.48
N ALA A 150 12.59 3.55 4.03
CA ALA A 150 12.93 4.16 5.30
C ALA A 150 12.86 3.14 6.44
N GLU A 151 11.80 2.33 6.48
CA GLU A 151 11.64 1.24 7.45
C GLU A 151 12.80 0.24 7.39
N ARG A 152 13.17 -0.22 6.19
CA ARG A 152 14.33 -1.10 6.00
C ARG A 152 15.64 -0.47 6.49
N ALA A 153 15.81 0.84 6.28
CA ALA A 153 17.03 1.53 6.71
C ALA A 153 17.11 1.67 8.24
N LEU A 154 15.97 1.78 8.92
CA LEU A 154 15.89 1.82 10.38
C LEU A 154 16.06 0.44 11.03
N HIS A 155 15.61 -0.61 10.36
CA HIS A 155 15.61 -1.99 10.88
C HIS A 155 16.29 -2.98 9.91
N PRO A 156 17.56 -2.78 9.53
CA PRO A 156 18.21 -3.60 8.50
C PRO A 156 18.27 -5.09 8.84
N ASP A 157 18.52 -5.42 10.11
CA ASP A 157 18.64 -6.80 10.59
C ASP A 157 17.32 -7.58 10.49
N LEU A 158 16.18 -6.89 10.61
CA LEU A 158 14.85 -7.51 10.56
C LEU A 158 14.50 -7.97 9.13
N TYR A 159 15.04 -7.29 8.11
CA TYR A 159 14.70 -7.49 6.71
C TYR A 159 15.79 -8.16 5.88
N GLU A 160 16.81 -8.75 6.51
CA GLU A 160 17.83 -9.50 5.79
C GLU A 160 17.19 -10.69 5.04
N GLY A 161 17.30 -10.69 3.72
CA GLY A 161 16.64 -11.69 2.85
C GLY A 161 15.11 -11.58 2.75
N LYS A 162 14.47 -10.67 3.52
CA LYS A 162 13.02 -10.51 3.61
C LYS A 162 12.50 -9.24 2.92
N ALA A 163 11.22 -9.26 2.57
CA ALA A 163 10.47 -8.09 2.15
C ALA A 163 9.98 -7.30 3.37
N VAL A 164 9.81 -5.99 3.18
CA VAL A 164 9.09 -5.13 4.11
C VAL A 164 7.66 -5.14 3.61
N GLY A 165 6.81 -5.94 4.24
CA GLY A 165 5.41 -6.05 3.88
C GLY A 165 4.57 -5.01 4.61
N HIS A 166 3.67 -4.37 3.86
CA HIS A 166 2.61 -3.52 4.40
C HIS A 166 1.48 -4.39 4.92
N VAL A 167 1.07 -4.21 6.17
CA VAL A 167 -0.05 -4.97 6.77
C VAL A 167 -1.08 -3.99 7.34
N PRO A 168 -2.29 -3.90 6.76
CA PRO A 168 -2.67 -4.40 5.44
C PRO A 168 -1.86 -3.76 4.30
N ASP A 169 -1.89 -4.38 3.12
CA ASP A 169 -1.40 -3.76 1.89
C ASP A 169 -2.06 -2.39 1.65
N THR A 170 -1.30 -1.42 1.13
CA THR A 170 -1.74 -0.05 0.85
C THR A 170 -3.01 0.02 0.01
N THR A 171 -3.33 -0.98 -0.81
CA THR A 171 -4.61 -1.04 -1.54
C THR A 171 -5.83 -1.05 -0.61
N TRP A 172 -5.70 -1.52 0.63
CA TRP A 172 -6.79 -1.61 1.59
C TRP A 172 -6.89 -0.39 2.51
N THR A 173 -5.77 0.28 2.79
CA THR A 173 -5.71 1.44 3.71
C THR A 173 -5.76 2.78 2.98
N ALA A 174 -5.34 2.82 1.71
CA ALA A 174 -5.02 4.06 0.98
C ALA A 174 -3.92 4.91 1.65
N ASP A 175 -3.15 4.32 2.58
CA ASP A 175 -2.08 4.98 3.33
C ASP A 175 -0.70 4.40 2.93
N PRO A 176 0.29 5.25 2.60
CA PRO A 176 1.65 4.78 2.34
C PRO A 176 2.35 4.16 3.55
N ILE A 177 1.94 4.52 4.77
CA ILE A 177 2.42 3.94 6.03
C ILE A 177 1.36 2.95 6.52
N PRO A 178 1.68 1.66 6.64
CA PRO A 178 0.71 0.66 7.09
C PRO A 178 0.47 0.79 8.60
N HIS A 179 -0.63 0.20 9.07
CA HIS A 179 -0.87 -0.04 10.50
C HIS A 179 0.32 -0.77 11.13
N GLU A 180 0.85 -1.75 10.39
CA GLU A 180 1.90 -2.64 10.82
C GLU A 180 2.87 -2.97 9.68
N TRP A 181 4.15 -3.02 10.02
CA TRP A 181 5.18 -3.58 9.16
C TRP A 181 5.41 -5.05 9.50
N GLN A 182 5.48 -5.91 8.49
CA GLN A 182 5.81 -7.32 8.68
C GLN A 182 7.02 -7.72 7.83
N ALA A 183 7.98 -8.39 8.45
CA ALA A 183 9.09 -9.01 7.75
C ALA A 183 8.70 -10.39 7.24
N MET A 184 8.44 -10.49 5.93
CA MET A 184 7.97 -11.72 5.29
C MET A 184 8.85 -12.10 4.10
N SER A 185 8.78 -13.34 3.66
CA SER A 185 9.45 -13.79 2.44
C SER A 185 8.94 -13.00 1.23
N LYS A 186 9.83 -12.80 0.24
CA LYS A 186 9.48 -12.09 -1.00
C LYS A 186 8.36 -12.80 -1.78
N ARG A 187 8.28 -14.13 -1.66
CA ARG A 187 7.25 -14.96 -2.31
C ARG A 187 5.89 -14.74 -1.68
N VAL A 188 5.80 -14.73 -0.35
CA VAL A 188 4.56 -14.41 0.38
C VAL A 188 4.10 -13.00 0.05
N ASN A 189 4.98 -12.00 0.14
CA ASN A 189 4.65 -10.61 -0.20
C ASN A 189 4.10 -10.45 -1.62
N SER A 190 4.75 -11.07 -2.61
CA SER A 190 4.29 -11.03 -3.99
C SER A 190 2.96 -11.76 -4.18
N SER A 191 2.73 -12.85 -3.45
CA SER A 191 1.47 -13.59 -3.51
C SER A 191 0.33 -12.73 -2.97
N LEU A 192 0.46 -12.19 -1.76
CA LEU A 192 -0.55 -11.36 -1.10
C LEU A 192 -1.02 -10.20 -2.00
N GLY A 193 -0.08 -9.42 -2.53
CA GLY A 193 -0.42 -8.32 -3.46
C GLY A 193 -1.08 -8.81 -4.75
N GLY A 194 -0.70 -9.99 -5.25
CA GLY A 194 -1.35 -10.62 -6.39
C GLY A 194 -2.80 -11.02 -6.11
N GLN A 195 -3.09 -11.56 -4.92
CA GLN A 195 -4.43 -12.01 -4.53
C GLN A 195 -5.40 -10.85 -4.32
N ALA A 196 -4.93 -9.69 -3.87
CA ALA A 196 -5.76 -8.49 -3.73
C ALA A 196 -6.44 -8.07 -5.05
N ASN A 197 -5.83 -8.38 -6.21
CA ASN A 197 -6.39 -8.09 -7.52
C ASN A 197 -7.67 -8.88 -7.87
N ARG A 198 -8.02 -9.91 -7.09
CA ARG A 198 -9.27 -10.67 -7.27
C ARG A 198 -10.50 -9.88 -6.83
N TYR A 199 -10.32 -8.85 -6.03
CA TYR A 199 -11.38 -8.01 -5.48
C TYR A 199 -11.55 -6.75 -6.36
N PRO A 200 -12.78 -6.35 -6.71
CA PRO A 200 -12.99 -5.15 -7.51
C PRO A 200 -12.54 -3.88 -6.76
N TRP A 201 -12.35 -2.78 -7.51
CA TRP A 201 -12.16 -1.47 -6.88
C TRP A 201 -13.39 -1.10 -6.05
N GLY A 202 -13.14 -0.50 -4.89
CA GLY A 202 -14.18 -0.18 -3.93
C GLY A 202 -14.63 -1.34 -3.05
N TYR A 203 -14.04 -2.54 -3.19
CA TYR A 203 -14.38 -3.68 -2.33
C TYR A 203 -14.02 -3.40 -0.87
N LYS A 204 -14.97 -3.57 0.05
CA LYS A 204 -14.86 -3.32 1.48
C LYS A 204 -14.72 -4.63 2.24
N PRO A 205 -13.51 -4.93 2.77
CA PRO A 205 -13.32 -6.10 3.61
C PRO A 205 -14.20 -6.02 4.87
N THR A 206 -14.94 -7.07 5.16
CA THR A 206 -15.63 -7.25 6.45
C THR A 206 -14.79 -8.03 7.45
N GLU A 207 -13.85 -8.82 6.94
CA GLU A 207 -12.85 -9.59 7.68
C GLU A 207 -11.79 -10.10 6.69
N PHE A 208 -10.64 -10.49 7.21
CA PHE A 208 -9.60 -11.19 6.48
C PHE A 208 -9.51 -12.64 6.99
N ARG A 209 -9.43 -13.59 6.06
CA ARG A 209 -9.37 -15.02 6.35
C ARG A 209 -8.18 -15.65 5.66
N PHE A 210 -7.58 -16.62 6.34
CA PHE A 210 -6.57 -17.47 5.76
C PHE A 210 -7.20 -18.82 5.37
N ASP A 211 -7.02 -19.23 4.11
CA ASP A 211 -7.35 -20.55 3.59
C ASP A 211 -6.05 -21.33 3.38
N GLU A 212 -5.87 -22.41 4.14
CA GLU A 212 -4.69 -23.28 4.06
C GLU A 212 -4.60 -24.02 2.72
N GLY A 213 -5.71 -24.16 2.01
CA GLY A 213 -5.80 -24.98 0.82
C GLY A 213 -5.72 -26.48 1.14
N GLU A 214 -6.56 -27.28 0.48
CA GLU A 214 -6.42 -28.74 0.42
C GLU A 214 -5.34 -29.18 -0.58
#